data_AF-A0A0N0YF63-F1
#
_entry.id   AF-A0A0N0YF63-F1
#
_cell.length_a   1.000
_cell.length_b   1.000
_cell.length_c   1.000
_cell.angle_alpha   90.00
_cell.angle_beta   90.00
_cell.angle_gamma   90.00
#
_symmetry.space_group_name_H-M   'P 1'
#
loop_
_entity.id
_entity.type
_entity.pdbx_description
1 polymer ?
#
loop_
_entity_poly.entity_id
_entity_poly.type
_entity_poly.pdbx_seq_one_letter_code
_entity_poly.pdbx_strand_id
1 'polypeptide(L)' 'MSLALVRRPTEEAALRAASREVRPIPPVSVLLADLISANRCGDRHGVNLLAHRAVRSALGKVGE' A
#
# COMPACT_ATOMS: atom_id res chain seq x y z
N MET A 1 -4.39 30.62 10.63
CA MET A 1 -4.77 30.16 11.99
C MET A 1 -4.31 28.72 12.13
N SER A 2 -3.23 28.46 12.88
CA SER A 2 -2.83 27.08 13.16
C SER A 2 -3.76 26.53 14.23
N LEU A 3 -4.43 25.41 13.93
CA LEU A 3 -5.18 24.68 14.94
C LEU A 3 -4.17 24.12 15.94
N ALA A 4 -4.35 24.43 17.22
CA ALA A 4 -3.54 23.83 18.28
C ALA A 4 -3.66 22.30 18.16
N LEU A 5 -2.52 21.63 18.01
CA LEU A 5 -2.45 20.20 17.75
C LEU A 5 -2.83 19.45 19.04
N VAL A 6 -4.09 19.04 19.15
CA VAL A 6 -4.59 18.27 20.29
C VAL A 6 -4.00 16.87 20.20
N ARG A 7 -3.15 16.49 21.15
CA ARG A 7 -2.58 15.14 21.19
C ARG A 7 -3.69 14.13 21.52
N ARG A 8 -3.78 13.07 20.70
CA ARG A 8 -4.74 11.97 20.87
C ARG A 8 -3.95 10.66 20.95
N PRO A 9 -3.32 10.38 22.10
CA PRO A 9 -2.38 9.27 22.24
C PRO A 9 -3.02 7.91 21.93
N THR A 10 -4.32 7.75 22.19
CA THR A 10 -5.08 6.53 21.87
C THR A 10 -5.31 6.37 20.36
N GLU A 11 -5.66 7.44 19.65
CA GLU A 11 -5.75 7.42 18.18
C GLU A 11 -4.40 7.17 17.52
N GLU A 12 -3.35 7.85 17.98
CA GLU A 12 -1.99 7.64 17.48
C GLU A 12 -1.54 6.19 17.69
N ALA A 13 -1.83 5.61 18.85
CA ALA A 13 -1.55 4.20 19.13
C ALA A 13 -2.33 3.26 18.21
N ALA A 14 -3.62 3.52 17.98
CA ALA A 14 -4.46 2.73 17.07
C ALA A 14 -3.96 2.80 15.61
N LEU A 15 -3.61 4.00 15.12
CA LEU A 15 -3.05 4.18 13.78
C LEU A 15 -1.70 3.48 13.62
N ARG A 16 -0.83 3.54 14.64
CA ARG A 16 0.44 2.80 14.65
C ARG A 16 0.23 1.29 14.63
N ALA A 17 -0.74 0.78 15.40
CA ALA A 17 -1.08 -0.64 15.40
C ALA A 17 -1.60 -1.09 14.01
N ALA A 18 -2.57 -0.37 13.45
CA ALA A 18 -3.14 -0.66 12.13
C ALA A 18 -2.13 -0.52 10.97
N SER A 19 -1.11 0.33 11.13
CA SER A 19 -0.04 0.49 10.15
C SER A 19 1.00 -0.64 10.21
N ARG A 20 1.13 -1.30 11.37
CA ARG A 20 2.02 -2.46 11.59
C ARG A 20 1.32 -3.79 11.34
N GLU A 21 0.00 -3.78 11.20
CA GLU A 21 -0.78 -4.98 10.89
C GLU A 21 -0.36 -5.56 9.54
N VAL A 22 -0.11 -6.87 9.53
CA VAL A 22 0.22 -7.59 8.30
C VAL A 22 -1.02 -7.63 7.43
N ARG A 23 -1.08 -6.73 6.45
CA ARG A 23 -2.11 -6.81 5.41
C ARG A 23 -1.72 -7.89 4.41
N PRO A 24 -2.61 -8.87 4.14
CA PRO A 24 -2.33 -9.87 3.12
C PRO A 24 -2.13 -9.16 1.78
N ILE A 25 -1.02 -9.48 1.12
CA ILE A 25 -0.76 -8.98 -0.23
C ILE A 25 -1.65 -9.79 -1.18
N PRO A 26 -2.40 -9.16 -2.10
CA PRO A 26 -3.20 -9.89 -3.08
C PRO A 26 -2.33 -10.84 -3.92
N PRO A 27 -2.89 -11.96 -4.42
CA PRO A 27 -2.15 -12.85 -5.30
C PRO A 27 -1.59 -12.13 -6.53
N VAL A 28 -0.44 -12.57 -7.02
CA VAL A 28 0.24 -11.98 -8.20
C VAL A 28 -0.68 -11.88 -9.41
N SER A 29 -1.52 -12.89 -9.65
CA SER A 29 -2.47 -12.89 -10.78
C SER A 29 -3.47 -11.72 -10.72
N VAL A 30 -3.95 -11.38 -9.52
CA VAL A 30 -4.86 -10.24 -9.32
C VAL A 30 -4.13 -8.93 -9.57
N LEU A 31 -2.91 -8.80 -9.03
CA LEU A 31 -2.09 -7.60 -9.20
C LEU A 31 -1.73 -7.33 -10.66
N LEU A 32 -1.45 -8.38 -11.44
CA LEU A 32 -1.17 -8.25 -12.88
C LEU A 32 -2.42 -7.88 -13.69
N ALA A 33 -3.59 -8.40 -13.34
CA ALA A 33 -4.84 -8.02 -13.97
C ALA A 33 -5.14 -6.52 -13.74
N ASP A 34 -4.98 -6.04 -12.50
CA ASP A 34 -5.17 -4.63 -12.15
C ASP A 34 -4.13 -3.73 -12.82
N LEU A 35 -2.89 -4.22 -13.01
CA LEU A 35 -1.83 -3.46 -13.67
C LEU A 35 -2.18 -3.19 -15.14
N ILE A 36 -2.79 -4.17 -15.82
CA ILE A 36 -3.29 -4.00 -17.20
C ILE A 36 -4.39 -2.91 -17.21
N SER A 37 -5.30 -2.94 -16.25
CA SER A 37 -6.36 -1.93 -16.11
C SER A 37 -5.78 -0.53 -15.87
N ALA A 38 -4.83 -0.38 -14.94
CA ALA A 38 -4.15 0.88 -14.65
C ALA A 38 -3.41 1.42 -15.88
N ASN A 39 -2.72 0.55 -16.62
CA ASN A 39 -2.02 0.93 -17.84
C ASN A 39 -3.00 1.41 -18.93
N ARG A 40 -4.15 0.74 -19.10
CA ARG A 40 -5.21 1.17 -20.04
C ARG A 40 -5.82 2.51 -19.66
N CYS A 41 -5.94 2.80 -18.37
CA CYS A 41 -6.43 4.09 -17.87
C CYS A 41 -5.37 5.21 -17.91
N GLY A 42 -4.12 4.92 -18.27
CA GLY A 42 -3.02 5.89 -18.22
C GLY A 42 -2.59 6.26 -16.80
N ASP A 43 -2.95 5.46 -15.79
CA ASP A 43 -2.60 5.70 -14.39
C ASP A 43 -1.17 5.25 -14.10
N ARG A 44 -0.22 6.18 -14.29
CA ARG A 44 1.21 5.94 -14.03
C ARG A 44 1.51 5.57 -12.57
N HIS A 45 0.75 6.11 -11.62
CA HIS A 45 0.95 5.83 -10.21
C HIS A 45 0.43 4.43 -9.85
N GLY A 46 -0.75 4.07 -10.36
CA GLY A 46 -1.32 2.73 -10.23
C GLY A 46 -0.40 1.65 -10.80
N VAL A 47 0.14 1.85 -12.00
CA VAL A 47 1.11 0.92 -12.61
C VAL A 47 2.33 0.71 -11.72
N ASN A 48 2.94 1.78 -11.21
CA ASN A 48 4.14 1.66 -10.37
C ASN A 48 3.83 0.94 -9.04
N LEU A 49 2.72 1.30 -8.38
CA LEU A 49 2.30 0.66 -7.14
C LEU A 49 2.04 -0.84 -7.32
N LEU A 50 1.32 -1.22 -8.37
CA LEU A 50 0.95 -2.60 -8.65
C LEU A 50 2.18 -3.44 -9.03
N ALA A 51 3.11 -2.87 -9.79
CA ALA A 51 4.38 -3.54 -10.11
C ALA A 51 5.17 -3.86 -8.82
N HIS A 52 5.36 -2.89 -7.93
CA HIS A 52 6.05 -3.12 -6.65
C HIS A 52 5.35 -4.14 -5.76
N ARG A 53 4.01 -4.11 -5.71
CA ARG A 53 3.23 -5.11 -4.97
C ARG A 53 3.35 -6.51 -5.57
N ALA A 54 3.38 -6.64 -6.89
CA ALA A 54 3.52 -7.93 -7.57
C ALA A 54 4.88 -8.57 -7.24
N VAL A 55 5.96 -7.78 -7.28
CA VAL A 55 7.30 -8.24 -6.90
C VAL A 55 7.34 -8.67 -5.42
N ARG A 56 6.75 -7.89 -4.51
CA ARG A 56 6.65 -8.27 -3.08
C ARG A 56 5.83 -9.54 -2.87
N SER A 57 4.73 -9.71 -3.59
CA SER A 57 3.91 -10.92 -3.51
C SER A 57 4.63 -12.16 -4.05
N ALA A 58 5.43 -12.02 -5.10
CA ALA A 58 6.14 -13.12 -5.73
C ALA A 58 7.40 -13.56 -4.95
N LEU A 59 8.14 -12.60 -4.40
CA LEU A 59 9.43 -12.88 -3.74
C LEU A 59 9.32 -12.97 -2.20
N GLY A 60 8.20 -12.56 -1.60
CA GLY A 60 7.95 -12.64 -0.15
C GLY A 60 8.80 -11.68 0.71
N LYS A 61 10.02 -11.34 0.27
CA LYS A 61 10.91 -10.31 0.82
C LYS A 61 11.66 -9.66 -0.34
N VAL A 62 11.47 -8.36 -0.54
CA VAL A 62 12.38 -7.54 -1.35
C VAL A 62 13.16 -6.71 -0.35
N GLY A 63 14.43 -7.08 -0.15
CA GLY A 63 15.34 -6.32 0.71
C GLY A 63 15.60 -4.92 0.16
N GLU A 64 15.95 -4.00 1.07
CA GLU A 64 16.60 -2.73 0.70
C GLU A 64 17.94 -2.97 0.02
#